data_AF-A0A358XPA0-F1
#
_entry.id   AF-A0A358XPA0-F1
#
_cell.length_a   1.000
_cell.length_b   1.000
_cell.length_c   1.000
_cell.angle_alpha   90.00
_cell.angle_beta   90.00
_cell.angle_gamma   90.00
#
_symmetry.space_group_name_H-M   'P 1'
#
loop_
_entity.id
_entity.type
_entity.pdbx_description
1 polymer ?
#
loop_
_entity_poly.entity_id
_entity_poly.type
_entity_poly.pdbx_seq_one_letter_code
_entity_poly.pdbx_strand_id
1 'polypeptide(L)' 'MTGWELMDVLENRTDFIKQTKIFIVSSSTSKNDQEQLANYPFISGFILKPFGKESIYEILKKTD' A
#
# COMPACT_ATOMS: atom_id res chain seq x y z
N MET A 1 -6.47 11.04 11.41
CA MET A 1 -5.40 10.29 10.72
C MET A 1 -6.00 9.08 10.03
N THR A 2 -6.33 9.26 8.76
CA THR A 2 -6.65 8.18 7.82
C THR A 2 -5.36 7.55 7.28
N GLY A 3 -5.47 6.42 6.59
CA GLY A 3 -4.32 5.83 5.90
C GLY A 3 -3.68 6.78 4.87
N TRP A 4 -4.49 7.61 4.21
CA TRP A 4 -4.02 8.57 3.22
C TRP A 4 -3.27 9.74 3.85
N GLU A 5 -3.78 10.29 4.97
CA GLU A 5 -3.07 11.33 5.73
C GLU A 5 -1.69 10.85 6.22
N LEU A 6 -1.53 9.55 6.47
CA LEU A 6 -0.21 8.96 6.76
C LEU A 6 0.68 8.90 5.51
N MET A 7 0.13 8.64 4.32
CA MET A 7 0.91 8.62 3.07
C MET A 7 1.50 10.00 2.75
N ASP A 8 0.75 11.08 3.00
CA ASP A 8 1.24 12.45 2.84
C ASP A 8 2.47 12.73 3.73
N VAL A 9 2.48 12.19 4.95
CA VAL A 9 3.62 12.31 5.87
C VAL A 9 4.80 11.46 5.41
N LEU A 10 4.54 10.25 4.90
CA LEU A 10 5.58 9.33 4.44
C LEU A 10 6.22 9.74 3.12
N GLU A 11 5.52 10.47 2.26
CA GLU A 11 6.05 10.99 0.99
C GLU A 11 7.34 11.80 1.22
N ASN A 12 7.41 12.55 2.33
CA ASN A 12 8.58 13.34 2.71
C ASN A 12 9.72 12.51 3.33
N ARG A 13 9.49 11.22 3.62
CA ARG A 13 10.46 10.29 4.23
C ARG A 13 11.06 9.39 3.15
N THR A 14 11.79 10.04 2.23
CA THR A 14 12.33 9.38 1.03
C THR A 14 13.26 8.20 1.33
N ASP A 15 13.99 8.24 2.45
CA ASP A 15 14.82 7.16 2.95
C ASP A 15 13.99 5.91 3.31
N PHE A 16 12.87 6.12 3.99
CA PHE A 16 11.96 5.06 4.43
C PHE A 16 11.25 4.41 3.25
N ILE A 17 10.62 5.21 2.37
CA ILE A 17 9.83 4.68 1.25
C ILE A 17 10.68 3.97 0.19
N LYS A 18 11.98 4.30 0.08
CA LYS A 18 12.90 3.59 -0.82
C LYS A 18 13.36 2.24 -0.28
N GLN A 19 13.33 2.05 1.03
CA GLN A 19 13.80 0.84 1.71
C GLN A 19 12.66 -0.08 2.14
N THR A 20 11.41 0.39 2.06
CA THR A 20 10.24 -0.31 2.59
C THR A 20 9.17 -0.45 1.52
N LYS A 21 8.73 -1.68 1.25
CA LYS A 21 7.52 -1.90 0.42
C LYS A 21 6.28 -1.58 1.23
N ILE A 22 5.48 -0.63 0.75
CA ILE A 22 4.27 -0.17 1.42
C ILE A 22 3.05 -0.74 0.69
N PHE A 23 2.17 -1.41 1.42
CA PHE A 23 0.91 -1.94 0.87
C PHE A 23 -0.27 -1.36 1.64
N ILE A 24 -1.35 -1.00 0.92
CA ILE A 24 -2.61 -0.61 1.56
C ILE A 24 -3.50 -1.85 1.71
N VAL A 25 -4.16 -1.96 2.85
CA VAL A 25 -5.14 -3.03 3.12
C VAL A 25 -6.54 -2.42 3.17
N SER A 26 -7.44 -2.82 2.29
CA SER A 26 -8.82 -2.29 2.29
C SER A 26 -9.87 -3.34 1.95
N SER A 27 -11.12 -3.07 2.34
CA SER A 27 -12.30 -3.88 2.01
C SER A 27 -13.01 -3.40 0.74
N SER A 28 -12.50 -2.35 0.11
CA SER A 28 -13.11 -1.62 -1.00
C SER A 28 -12.17 -1.57 -2.20
N THR A 29 -12.70 -1.79 -3.40
CA THR A 29 -12.04 -1.48 -4.67
C THR A 29 -12.63 -0.21 -5.28
N SER A 30 -13.04 0.76 -4.45
CA SER A 30 -13.71 1.95 -4.95
C SER A 30 -12.83 2.69 -5.95
N LYS A 31 -13.47 3.31 -6.94
CA LYS A 31 -12.80 4.15 -7.93
C LYS A 31 -12.02 5.29 -7.24
N ASN A 32 -12.56 5.80 -6.13
CA ASN A 32 -11.92 6.82 -5.32
C ASN A 32 -10.58 6.35 -4.74
N ASP A 33 -10.50 5.12 -4.24
CA ASP A 33 -9.25 4.55 -3.71
C ASP A 33 -8.20 4.41 -4.83
N GLN A 34 -8.62 4.06 -6.05
CA GLN A 34 -7.71 3.94 -7.20
C GLN A 34 -7.21 5.30 -7.69
N GLU A 35 -8.09 6.30 -7.77
CA GLU A 35 -7.71 7.67 -8.14
C GLU A 35 -6.76 8.26 -7.10
N GLN A 36 -6.98 7.99 -5.81
CA GLN A 36 -6.09 8.45 -4.75
C GLN A 36 -4.73 7.75 -4.78
N LEU A 37 -4.69 6.46 -5.09
CA LEU A 37 -3.45 5.67 -5.28
C LEU A 37 -2.51 6.25 -6.34
N ALA A 38 -3.06 6.81 -7.42
CA ALA A 38 -2.26 7.41 -8.49
C ALA A 38 -1.38 8.57 -7.99
N ASN A 39 -1.72 9.19 -6.86
CA ASN A 39 -0.94 10.25 -6.23
C ASN A 39 0.26 9.74 -5.42
N TYR A 40 0.34 8.43 -5.12
CA TYR A 40 1.37 7.86 -4.24
C TYR A 40 2.16 6.74 -4.93
N PRO A 41 3.11 7.08 -5.82
CA PRO A 41 3.83 6.09 -6.65
C PRO A 41 4.73 5.14 -5.84
N PHE A 42 5.03 5.46 -4.57
CA PHE A 42 5.82 4.61 -3.68
C PHE A 42 5.00 3.45 -3.05
N ILE A 43 3.68 3.43 -3.26
CA ILE A 43 2.83 2.34 -2.77
C ILE A 43 2.99 1.13 -3.69
N SER A 44 3.46 0.02 -3.11
CA SER A 44 3.77 -1.24 -3.81
C SER A 44 2.53 -2.02 -4.23
N GLY A 45 1.37 -1.75 -3.63
CA GLY A 45 0.12 -2.34 -4.05
C GLY A 45 -0.96 -2.36 -2.97
N PHE A 46 -1.99 -3.15 -3.26
CA PHE A 46 -3.20 -3.21 -2.46
C PHE A 46 -3.54 -4.65 -2.07
N ILE A 47 -3.97 -4.85 -0.83
CA ILE A 47 -4.39 -6.13 -0.27
C ILE A 47 -5.88 -6.03 0.04
N LEU A 48 -6.68 -6.77 -0.73
CA LEU A 48 -8.13 -6.80 -0.56
C LEU A 48 -8.51 -7.69 0.62
N LYS A 49 -9.39 -7.19 1.49
CA LYS A 49 -10.03 -7.98 2.53
C LYS A 49 -11.29 -8.70 1.99
N PRO A 50 -11.61 -9.90 2.52
CA PRO A 50 -10.79 -10.70 3.43
C PRO A 50 -9.60 -11.34 2.70
N PHE A 51 -8.47 -11.47 3.39
CA PHE A 51 -7.28 -12.11 2.86
C PHE A 51 -6.80 -13.23 3.79
N GLY A 52 -6.37 -14.35 3.18
CA GLY A 52 -5.77 -15.49 3.88
C GLY A 52 -4.26 -15.33 4.05
N LYS A 53 -3.66 -16.18 4.89
CA LYS A 53 -2.21 -16.15 5.13
C LYS A 53 -1.42 -16.42 3.85
N GLU A 54 -1.96 -17.27 2.98
CA GLU A 54 -1.40 -17.63 1.69
C GLU A 54 -1.16 -16.39 0.83
N SER A 55 -2.12 -15.47 0.77
CA SER A 55 -1.99 -14.24 -0.01
C SER A 55 -0.88 -13.32 0.52
N ILE A 56 -0.68 -13.27 1.84
CA ILE A 56 0.44 -12.54 2.45
C ILE A 56 1.77 -13.20 2.11
N TYR A 57 1.85 -14.53 2.18
CA TYR A 57 3.06 -15.26 1.81
C TYR A 57 3.44 -15.02 0.34
N GLU A 58 2.48 -14.96 -0.58
CA GLU A 58 2.76 -14.65 -1.98
C GLU A 58 3.31 -13.23 -2.18
N ILE A 59 2.84 -12.25 -1.40
CA ILE A 59 3.39 -10.88 -1.42
C ILE A 59 4.82 -10.88 -0.88
N LEU A 60 5.08 -11.61 0.20
CA LEU A 60 6.40 -11.69 0.81
C LEU A 60 7.42 -12.39 -0.09
N LYS A 61 7.02 -13.47 -0.78
CA LYS A 61 7.86 -14.21 -1.74
C LYS A 61 8.26 -13.40 -2.96
N LYS A 62 7.43 -12.46 -3.43
CA LYS A 62 7.76 -11.55 -4.56
C LYS A 62 8.82 -10.49 -4.21
N THR A 63 9.66 -10.76 -3.22
CA THR A 63 10.76 -9.89 -2.79
C THR A 63 12.06 -10.58 -3.13
N ASP A 64 12.28 -10.74 -4.43
CA ASP A 64 13.57 -11.04 -5.07
C ASP A 64 14.02 -9.82 -5.87
#